data_AF-A0A1A8GH55-F1
#
_entry.id   AF-A0A1A8GH55-F1
#
_cell.length_a   1.000
_cell.length_b   1.000
_cell.length_c   1.000
_cell.angle_alpha   90.00
_cell.angle_beta   90.00
_cell.angle_gamma   90.00
#
_symmetry.space_group_name_H-M   'P 1'
#
loop_
_entity.id
_entity.type
_entity.pdbx_description
1 polymer ?
#
loop_
_entity_poly.entity_id
_entity_poly.type
_entity_poly.pdbx_seq_one_letter_code
_entity_poly.pdbx_strand_id
1 'polypeptide(L)' 'CEVGFYKPVAGDGLCGKCPQHSHSETRAAVSCPCDSNHYRAADDPPAASCSRPPSAPVNII' A
#
# COMPACT_ATOMS: atom_id res chain seq x y z
N CYS A 1 1.38 11.32 11.39
CA CYS A 1 2.18 10.94 10.20
C CYS A 1 2.06 12.03 9.15
N GLU A 2 3.14 12.38 8.50
CA GLU A 2 3.14 13.35 7.40
C GLU A 2 2.64 12.71 6.09
N VAL A 3 2.47 13.52 5.05
CA VAL A 3 2.06 13.05 3.71
C VAL A 3 3.13 12.10 3.18
N GLY A 4 2.74 10.97 2.61
CA GLY A 4 3.66 9.89 2.21
C GLY A 4 3.98 8.88 3.33
N PHE A 5 3.41 9.06 4.53
CA PHE A 5 3.56 8.13 5.65
C PHE A 5 2.21 7.65 6.17
N TYR A 6 2.16 6.41 6.63
CA TYR A 6 0.98 5.78 7.22
C TYR A 6 1.26 5.21 8.60
N LYS A 7 0.19 4.96 9.34
CA LYS A 7 0.23 4.28 10.63
C LYS A 7 -1.09 3.58 10.94
N PRO A 8 -1.13 2.24 10.94
CA PRO A 8 -2.37 1.48 11.07
C PRO A 8 -3.00 1.55 12.46
N VAL A 9 -2.20 1.82 13.50
CA VAL A 9 -2.65 1.85 14.89
C VAL A 9 -2.32 3.20 15.51
N ALA A 10 -3.32 3.90 16.03
CA ALA A 10 -3.12 5.12 16.81
C ALA A 10 -2.39 4.78 18.13
N GLY A 11 -1.29 5.46 18.42
CA GLY A 11 -0.43 5.20 19.59
C GLY A 11 0.91 5.94 19.48
N ASP A 12 1.95 5.52 20.20
CA ASP A 12 3.31 6.10 20.12
C ASP A 12 4.20 5.50 19.03
N GLY A 13 3.66 4.60 18.19
CA GLY A 13 4.41 3.98 17.10
C GLY A 13 4.98 4.99 16.09
N LEU A 14 6.14 4.72 15.52
CA LEU A 14 6.70 5.52 14.44
C LEU A 14 5.82 5.42 13.17
N CYS A 15 5.81 6.49 12.38
CA CYS A 15 5.12 6.49 11.10
C CYS A 15 5.93 5.69 10.07
N GLY A 16 5.28 4.72 9.43
CA GLY A 16 5.88 3.95 8.34
C GLY A 16 5.78 4.73 7.03
N LYS A 17 6.80 4.65 6.18
CA LYS A 17 6.74 5.22 4.84
C LYS A 17 5.81 4.37 3.96
N CYS A 18 5.05 5.00 3.06
CA CYS A 18 4.20 4.25 2.14
C CYS A 18 5.02 3.31 1.24
N PRO A 19 4.53 2.08 1.02
CA PRO A 19 5.17 1.11 0.14
C PRO A 19 4.97 1.45 -1.35
N GLN A 20 5.64 0.73 -2.25
CA GLN A 20 5.52 0.98 -3.70
C GLN A 20 4.08 0.80 -4.21
N HIS A 21 3.73 1.56 -5.25
CA HIS A 21 2.40 1.62 -5.87
C HIS A 21 1.29 2.01 -4.90
N SER A 22 1.65 2.77 -3.87
CA SER A 22 0.75 3.26 -2.84
C SER A 22 1.18 4.64 -2.37
N HIS A 23 0.21 5.52 -2.14
CA HIS A 23 0.49 6.91 -1.78
C HIS A 23 -0.52 7.40 -0.74
N SER A 24 -0.05 8.13 0.27
CA SER A 24 -0.94 8.82 1.21
C SER A 24 -0.93 10.32 0.93
N GLU A 25 -2.06 10.84 0.48
CA GLU A 25 -2.25 12.27 0.20
C GLU A 25 -2.58 13.07 1.47
N THR A 26 -2.95 12.40 2.56
CA THR A 26 -3.38 13.00 3.81
C THR A 26 -2.39 12.75 4.94
N ARG A 27 -2.28 13.72 5.85
CA ARG A 27 -1.58 13.53 7.11
C ARG A 27 -2.39 12.60 8.01
N ALA A 28 -1.67 11.86 8.86
CA ALA A 28 -2.23 10.85 9.77
C ALA A 28 -3.01 9.74 9.04
N ALA A 29 -2.59 9.39 7.82
CA ALA A 29 -3.16 8.29 7.09
C ALA A 29 -2.99 6.97 7.88
N VAL A 30 -4.11 6.25 8.04
CA VAL A 30 -4.12 4.97 8.75
C VAL A 30 -3.62 3.84 7.84
N SER A 31 -3.83 4.01 6.54
CA SER A 31 -3.31 3.16 5.47
C SER A 31 -2.93 4.03 4.27
N CYS A 32 -2.02 3.53 3.43
CA CYS A 32 -1.76 4.15 2.14
C CYS A 32 -2.73 3.56 1.10
N PRO A 33 -3.60 4.36 0.47
CA PRO A 33 -4.38 3.88 -0.65
C PRO A 33 -3.48 3.46 -1.83
N CYS A 34 -3.97 2.50 -2.62
CA CYS A 34 -3.26 2.01 -3.79
C CYS A 34 -3.44 2.96 -4.98
N ASP A 35 -2.42 3.03 -5.84
CA ASP A 35 -2.51 3.73 -7.12
C ASP A 35 -3.57 3.12 -8.04
N SER A 36 -4.00 3.90 -9.03
CA SER A 36 -4.94 3.43 -10.05
C SER A 36 -4.42 2.16 -10.73
N ASN A 37 -5.26 1.12 -10.82
CA ASN A 37 -4.94 -0.23 -11.31
C ASN A 37 -4.09 -1.10 -10.37
N HIS A 38 -3.83 -0.69 -9.14
CA HIS A 38 -3.19 -1.54 -8.13
C HIS A 38 -4.16 -1.84 -7.00
N TYR A 39 -3.98 -3.02 -6.40
CA TYR A 39 -4.86 -3.57 -5.40
C TYR A 39 -4.04 -4.20 -4.28
N ARG A 40 -4.68 -4.36 -3.13
CA ARG A 40 -4.17 -5.07 -1.97
C ARG A 40 -5.08 -6.24 -1.70
N ALA A 41 -4.52 -7.41 -1.43
CA ALA A 41 -5.34 -8.49 -0.90
C ALA A 41 -5.77 -8.15 0.54
N ALA A 42 -6.88 -8.73 0.98
CA ALA A 42 -7.34 -8.58 2.37
C ALA A 42 -6.33 -9.19 3.37
N ASP A 43 -5.59 -10.21 2.94
CA ASP A 43 -4.54 -10.88 3.71
C ASP A 43 -3.20 -10.11 3.74
N ASP A 44 -3.01 -9.10 2.89
CA ASP A 44 -1.76 -8.36 2.81
C ASP A 44 -1.60 -7.37 3.99
N PRO A 45 -0.46 -7.38 4.70
CA PRO A 45 -0.22 -6.45 5.81
C PRO A 45 -0.20 -5.01 5.32
N PRO A 46 -0.59 -3.98 6.11
CA PRO A 46 -0.64 -2.56 5.71
C PRO A 46 0.70 -1.95 5.25
N ALA A 47 1.80 -2.71 5.40
CA ALA A 47 3.13 -2.40 4.87
C ALA A 47 3.45 -2.98 3.47
N ALA A 48 2.68 -3.95 2.97
CA ALA A 48 2.84 -4.51 1.62
C ALA A 48 2.66 -3.48 0.49
N SER A 49 3.43 -3.62 -0.59
CA SER A 49 3.20 -2.87 -1.82
C SER A 49 1.89 -3.28 -2.48
N CYS A 50 1.19 -2.32 -3.10
CA CYS A 50 0.05 -2.69 -3.92
C CYS A 50 0.52 -3.43 -5.17
N SER A 51 -0.18 -4.51 -5.50
CA SER A 51 0.12 -5.35 -6.64
C SER A 51 -0.99 -5.24 -7.69
N ARG A 52 -0.69 -5.58 -8.92
CA ARG A 52 -1.68 -5.68 -9.99
C ARG A 52 -1.76 -7.13 -10.46
N PRO A 53 -2.93 -7.64 -10.87
CA PRO A 53 -3.03 -8.94 -11.50
C PRO A 53 -1.96 -9.11 -12.59
N PRO A 54 -1.24 -10.25 -12.59
CA PRO A 54 -0.22 -10.50 -13.59
C PRO A 54 -0.84 -10.54 -14.99
N SER A 55 -0.04 -10.18 -15.99
CA SER A 55 -0.42 -10.33 -17.39
C SER A 55 -0.68 -11.80 -17.72
N ALA A 56 -1.47 -12.03 -18.79
CA ALA A 56 -1.71 -13.38 -19.29
C ALA A 56 -0.40 -14.13 -19.51
N PRO A 57 -0.33 -15.43 -19.18
CA PRO A 57 0.86 -16.23 -19.40
C PRO A 57 1.22 -16.18 -20.88
N VAL A 58 2.45 -15.74 -21.17
CA VAL A 58 3.04 -15.82 -22.49
C VAL A 58 3.89 -17.08 -22.54
N ASN A 59 3.76 -17.85 -23.63
CA ASN A 59 4.46 -19.12 -23.84
C ASN A 59 3.92 -20.28 -22.98
N ILE A 60 2.66 -20.67 -23.24
CA ILE A 60 2.11 -21.94 -22.77
C ILE A 60 2.66 -23.04 -23.70
N ILE A 61 3.59 -23.87 -23.21
CA ILE A 61 4.13 -25.05 -23.90
C ILE A 61 3.50 -26.33 -23.33
#